data_AF-A0A497HKI2-F1
#
_entry.id   AF-A0A497HKI2-F1
#
_cell.length_a   1.000
_cell.length_b   1.000
_cell.length_c   1.000
_cell.angle_alpha   90.00
_cell.angle_beta   90.00
_cell.angle_gamma   90.00
#
_symmetry.space_group_name_H-M   'P 1'
#
loop_
_entity.id
_entity.type
_entity.pdbx_description
1 polymer ?
#
loop_
_entity_poly.entity_id
_entity_poly.type
_entity_poly.pdbx_seq_one_letter_code
_entity_poly.pdbx_strand_id
1 'polypeptide(L)'
;MEKRIYQRYKRLSSILAKEIEKNHFKGAKNAACNLIRFFYYIGEDKDGILLSEFLDTSLQQLATLDEYYEMEEEEKAELTDRFKDFLREMDRFVNRKSKEAKIKLFDLAKEVRYLITKKQFEYSMMKRPKKDIPVTHD
;
A
#
# COMPACT_ATOMS: atom_id res chain seq x y z
N MET A 1 17.10 0.64 -16.60
CA MET A 1 17.39 1.01 -15.19
C MET A 1 18.75 0.47 -14.83
N GLU A 2 19.56 1.22 -14.10
CA GLU A 2 20.86 0.72 -13.66
C GLU A 2 20.70 -0.53 -12.78
N LYS A 3 21.56 -1.53 -13.00
CA LYS A 3 21.53 -2.82 -12.28
C LYS A 3 21.54 -2.64 -10.75
N ARG A 4 22.32 -1.68 -10.24
CA ARG A 4 22.42 -1.36 -8.81
C ARG A 4 21.12 -0.78 -8.25
N ILE A 5 20.46 0.10 -9.01
CA ILE A 5 19.17 0.70 -8.63
C ILE A 5 18.09 -0.37 -8.56
N TYR A 6 18.03 -1.25 -9.57
CA TYR A 6 17.07 -2.35 -9.59
C TYR A 6 17.27 -3.34 -8.44
N GLN A 7 18.52 -3.70 -8.11
CA GLN A 7 18.82 -4.55 -6.96
C GLN A 7 18.36 -3.93 -5.63
N ARG A 8 18.55 -2.61 -5.47
CA ARG A 8 18.12 -1.91 -4.26
C ARG A 8 16.59 -1.84 -4.18
N TYR A 9 15.90 -1.56 -5.30
CA TYR A 9 14.46 -1.68 -5.41
C TYR A 9 13.97 -3.08 -5.00
N LYS A 10 14.56 -4.14 -5.56
CA LYS A 10 14.16 -5.53 -5.27
C LYS A 10 14.26 -5.86 -3.79
N ARG A 11 15.35 -5.43 -3.13
CA ARG A 11 15.52 -5.61 -1.69
C ARG A 11 14.41 -4.93 -0.90
N LEU A 12 14.09 -3.67 -1.22
CA LEU A 12 13.08 -2.89 -0.49
C LEU A 12 11.67 -3.41 -0.75
N SER A 13 11.35 -3.76 -1.99
CA SER A 13 10.08 -4.38 -2.37
C SER A 13 9.88 -5.73 -1.66
N SER A 14 10.94 -6.54 -1.51
CA SER A 14 10.88 -7.80 -0.75
C SER A 14 10.62 -7.58 0.75
N ILE A 15 11.18 -6.52 1.35
CA ILE A 15 10.90 -6.17 2.75
C ILE A 15 9.43 -5.78 2.90
N LEU A 16 8.91 -4.92 2.01
CA LEU A 16 7.50 -4.55 2.03
C LEU A 16 6.58 -5.76 1.85
N ALA A 17 6.86 -6.63 0.88
CA ALA A 17 6.08 -7.83 0.63
C ALA A 17 5.99 -8.74 1.87
N LYS A 18 7.10 -8.93 2.60
CA LYS A 18 7.11 -9.72 3.84
C LYS A 18 6.25 -9.14 4.95
N GLU A 19 6.16 -7.80 5.05
CA GLU A 19 5.30 -7.17 6.06
C GLU A 19 3.82 -7.27 5.66
N ILE A 20 3.51 -7.15 4.37
CA ILE A 20 2.17 -7.39 3.82
C ILE A 20 1.74 -8.84 4.04
N GLU A 21 2.60 -9.83 3.77
CA GLU A 21 2.31 -11.27 3.98
C GLU A 21 1.98 -11.62 5.42
N LYS A 22 2.49 -10.85 6.39
CA LYS A 22 2.21 -11.03 7.82
C LYS A 22 0.95 -10.28 8.29
N ASN A 23 0.21 -9.63 7.37
CA ASN A 23 -0.85 -8.68 7.70
C ASN A 23 -0.40 -7.54 8.65
N HIS A 24 0.89 -7.23 8.69
CA HIS A 24 1.46 -6.24 9.61
C HIS A 24 1.52 -4.85 8.94
N PHE A 25 0.37 -4.17 8.86
CA PHE A 25 0.24 -2.92 8.09
C PHE A 25 1.10 -1.77 8.62
N LYS A 26 1.34 -1.67 9.93
CA LYS A 26 2.27 -0.69 10.51
C LYS A 26 3.72 -0.93 10.04
N GLY A 27 4.15 -2.19 10.01
CA GLY A 27 5.44 -2.58 9.44
C GLY A 27 5.52 -2.32 7.94
N ALA A 28 4.44 -2.64 7.22
CA ALA A 28 4.34 -2.38 5.79
C ALA A 28 4.44 -0.89 5.45
N LYS A 29 3.77 0.00 6.20
CA LYS A 29 3.91 1.46 6.05
C LYS A 29 5.37 1.89 6.19
N ASN A 30 6.05 1.45 7.26
CA ASN A 30 7.45 1.79 7.49
C ASN A 30 8.37 1.27 6.38
N ALA A 31 8.12 0.07 5.87
CA ALA A 31 8.85 -0.49 4.73
C ALA A 31 8.59 0.30 3.45
N ALA A 32 7.35 0.73 3.22
CA ALA A 32 6.96 1.51 2.05
C ALA A 32 7.61 2.90 2.04
N CYS A 33 7.82 3.58 3.17
CA CYS A 33 8.54 4.86 3.21
C CYS A 33 9.94 4.77 2.58
N ASN A 34 10.63 3.64 2.76
CA ASN A 34 11.93 3.42 2.12
C ASN A 34 11.82 3.15 0.62
N LEU A 35 10.74 2.50 0.19
CA LEU A 35 10.48 2.18 -1.22
C LEU A 35 9.93 3.39 -2.00
N ILE A 36 9.15 4.27 -1.37
CA ILE A 36 8.58 5.48 -1.97
C ILE A 36 9.69 6.41 -2.49
N ARG A 37 10.76 6.58 -1.71
CA ARG A 37 11.95 7.31 -2.14
C ARG A 37 12.56 6.75 -3.43
N PHE A 38 12.35 5.46 -3.72
CA PHE A 38 12.80 4.87 -4.99
C PHE A 38 11.94 5.30 -6.16
N PHE A 39 10.61 5.43 -6.03
CA PHE A 39 9.74 5.74 -7.16
C PHE A 39 10.05 7.07 -7.84
N TYR A 40 10.57 8.04 -7.09
CA TYR A 40 11.12 9.30 -7.64
C TYR A 40 12.29 9.09 -8.63
N TYR A 41 13.00 7.97 -8.56
CA TYR A 41 14.09 7.63 -9.48
C TYR A 41 13.67 6.73 -10.64
N ILE A 42 12.45 6.17 -10.62
CA ILE A 42 12.02 5.13 -11.58
C ILE A 42 10.92 5.59 -12.54
N GLY A 43 10.08 6.54 -12.12
CA GLY A 43 8.98 7.05 -12.93
C GLY A 43 9.39 8.18 -13.86
N GLU A 44 8.70 8.31 -14.99
CA GLU A 44 8.48 9.64 -15.57
C GLU A 44 7.72 10.46 -14.51
N ASP A 45 8.23 11.65 -14.16
CA ASP A 45 7.99 12.36 -12.88
C ASP A 45 6.61 12.13 -12.23
N LYS A 46 5.53 12.26 -13.01
CA LYS A 46 4.15 12.21 -12.49
C LYS A 46 3.70 10.81 -12.03
N ASP A 47 4.09 9.73 -12.72
CA ASP A 47 3.63 8.38 -12.35
C ASP A 47 4.26 7.90 -11.05
N GLY A 48 5.55 8.19 -10.86
CA GLY A 48 6.29 7.83 -9.65
C GLY A 48 5.72 8.53 -8.41
N ILE A 49 5.32 9.80 -8.56
CA ILE A 49 4.63 10.57 -7.51
C ILE A 49 3.29 9.92 -7.16
N LEU A 50 2.46 9.60 -8.16
CA LEU A 50 1.14 9.01 -7.93
C LEU A 50 1.23 7.64 -7.24
N LEU A 51 2.17 6.78 -7.65
CA LEU A 51 2.39 5.47 -7.02
C LEU A 51 2.94 5.61 -5.59
N SER A 52 3.76 6.64 -5.35
CA SER A 52 4.27 6.97 -4.01
C SER A 52 3.15 7.38 -3.08
N GLU A 53 2.33 8.34 -3.52
CA GLU A 53 1.19 8.86 -2.77
C GLU A 53 0.20 7.74 -2.47
N PHE A 54 -0.11 6.92 -3.48
CA PHE A 54 -0.97 5.75 -3.30
C PHE A 54 -0.45 4.80 -2.22
N LEU A 55 0.82 4.39 -2.27
CA LEU A 55 1.38 3.45 -1.30
C LEU A 55 1.41 4.03 0.11
N ASP A 56 1.81 5.31 0.25
CA ASP A 56 1.89 5.96 1.55
C ASP A 56 0.50 6.09 2.18
N THR A 57 -0.45 6.65 1.44
CA THR A 57 -1.81 6.90 1.92
C THR A 57 -2.54 5.61 2.23
N SER A 58 -2.47 4.60 1.36
CA SER A 58 -3.17 3.33 1.54
C SER A 58 -2.67 2.57 2.77
N LEU A 59 -1.34 2.49 2.94
CA LEU A 59 -0.75 1.78 4.09
C LEU A 59 -0.92 2.56 5.39
N GLN A 60 -0.90 3.90 5.34
CA GLN A 60 -1.25 4.72 6.50
C GLN A 60 -2.71 4.50 6.92
N GLN A 61 -3.64 4.52 5.97
CA GLN A 61 -5.06 4.30 6.23
C GLN A 61 -5.32 2.92 6.84
N LEU A 62 -4.68 1.87 6.32
CA LEU A 62 -4.79 0.52 6.87
C LEU A 62 -4.16 0.39 8.25
N ALA A 63 -2.97 0.96 8.46
CA ALA A 63 -2.33 0.94 9.78
C ALA A 63 -3.21 1.65 10.83
N THR A 64 -3.83 2.78 10.46
CA THR A 64 -4.80 3.47 11.31
C THR A 64 -6.04 2.60 11.54
N LEU A 65 -6.62 2.01 10.50
CA LEU A 65 -7.84 1.22 10.63
C LEU A 65 -7.64 0.01 11.55
N ASP A 66 -6.55 -0.73 11.36
CA ASP A 66 -6.18 -1.89 12.17
C ASP A 66 -5.91 -1.53 13.63
N GLU A 67 -5.23 -0.39 13.86
CA GLU A 67 -4.96 0.13 15.21
C GLU A 67 -6.24 0.56 15.95
N TYR A 68 -7.22 1.11 15.24
CA TYR A 68 -8.42 1.68 15.86
C TYR A 68 -9.56 0.69 16.02
N TYR A 69 -9.70 -0.34 15.18
CA TYR A 69 -10.94 -1.14 15.15
C TYR A 69 -10.80 -2.66 15.19
N GLU A 70 -9.60 -3.25 15.18
CA GLU A 70 -9.40 -4.69 14.86
C GLU A 70 -10.03 -5.07 13.53
N MET A 71 -9.21 -5.13 12.49
CA MET A 71 -9.70 -5.67 11.23
C MET A 71 -9.92 -7.18 11.35
N GLU A 72 -10.98 -7.70 10.71
CA GLU A 72 -11.22 -9.13 10.66
C GLU A 72 -10.17 -9.82 9.77
N GLU A 73 -9.76 -11.03 10.12
CA GLU A 73 -8.66 -11.71 9.41
C GLU A 73 -8.96 -11.96 7.93
N GLU A 74 -10.22 -12.21 7.56
CA GLU A 74 -10.63 -12.36 6.16
C GLU A 74 -10.45 -11.06 5.36
N GLU A 75 -10.75 -9.91 5.97
CA GLU A 75 -10.59 -8.60 5.35
C GLU A 75 -9.10 -8.25 5.18
N LYS A 76 -8.29 -8.58 6.19
CA LYS A 76 -6.82 -8.45 6.10
C LYS A 76 -6.28 -9.31 4.97
N ALA A 77 -6.74 -10.55 4.84
CA ALA A 77 -6.31 -11.45 3.78
C ALA A 77 -6.65 -10.92 2.39
N GLU A 78 -7.89 -10.41 2.18
CA GLU A 78 -8.29 -9.79 0.90
C GLU A 78 -7.38 -8.61 0.52
N LEU A 79 -7.13 -7.70 1.47
CA LEU A 79 -6.25 -6.55 1.25
C LEU A 79 -4.81 -6.97 0.97
N THR A 80 -4.31 -7.95 1.73
CA THR A 80 -2.98 -8.52 1.56
C THR A 80 -2.80 -9.12 0.17
N ASP A 81 -3.77 -9.87 -0.33
CA ASP A 81 -3.69 -10.47 -1.67
C ASP A 81 -3.73 -9.42 -2.78
N ARG A 82 -4.55 -8.37 -2.63
CA ARG A 82 -4.53 -7.23 -3.57
C ARG A 82 -3.22 -6.46 -3.55
N PHE A 83 -2.62 -6.24 -2.38
CA PHE A 83 -1.29 -5.64 -2.28
C PHE A 83 -0.21 -6.52 -2.89
N LYS A 84 -0.26 -7.84 -2.72
CA LYS A 84 0.68 -8.76 -3.39
C LYS A 84 0.57 -8.65 -4.91
N ASP A 85 -0.64 -8.63 -5.45
CA ASP A 85 -0.88 -8.44 -6.88
C ASP A 85 -0.33 -7.10 -7.39
N PHE A 86 -0.57 -6.01 -6.63
CA PHE A 86 -0.01 -4.69 -6.91
C PHE A 86 1.51 -4.70 -6.92
N LEU A 87 2.17 -5.26 -5.90
CA LEU A 87 3.63 -5.33 -5.82
C LEU A 87 4.24 -6.16 -6.95
N ARG A 88 3.56 -7.24 -7.37
CA ARG A 88 3.96 -8.07 -8.50
C ARG A 88 3.92 -7.30 -9.82
N GLU A 89 2.85 -6.54 -10.07
CA GLU A 89 2.78 -5.72 -11.29
C GLU A 89 3.71 -4.51 -11.24
N MET A 90 3.97 -3.97 -10.05
CA MET A 90 4.96 -2.93 -9.87
C MET A 90 6.36 -3.42 -10.25
N ASP A 91 6.75 -4.63 -9.85
CA ASP A 91 8.04 -5.21 -10.27
C ASP A 91 8.11 -5.40 -11.79
N ARG A 92 7.00 -5.83 -12.42
CA ARG A 92 6.92 -5.95 -13.88
C ARG A 92 7.04 -4.59 -14.56
N PHE A 93 6.39 -3.55 -14.05
CA PHE A 93 6.48 -2.18 -14.56
C PHE A 93 7.91 -1.63 -14.42
N VAL A 94 8.51 -1.74 -13.23
CA VAL A 94 9.88 -1.30 -12.94
C VAL A 94 10.90 -2.02 -13.83
N ASN A 95 10.75 -3.32 -14.03
CA ASN A 95 11.69 -4.12 -14.82
C ASN A 95 11.52 -3.93 -16.34
N ARG A 96 10.27 -3.98 -16.84
CA ARG A 96 9.98 -4.05 -18.28
C ARG A 96 9.53 -2.72 -18.88
N LYS A 97 9.16 -1.73 -18.06
CA LYS A 97 8.54 -0.45 -18.48
C LYS A 97 7.37 -0.63 -19.46
N SER A 98 6.59 -1.70 -19.29
CA SER A 98 5.47 -2.02 -20.18
C SER A 98 4.28 -1.08 -19.93
N LYS A 99 3.69 -0.55 -21.01
CA LYS A 99 2.45 0.24 -20.96
C LYS A 99 1.27 -0.57 -20.41
N GLU A 100 1.20 -1.85 -20.75
CA GLU A 100 0.17 -2.78 -20.24
C GLU A 100 0.34 -3.01 -18.74
N ALA A 101 1.57 -3.25 -18.28
CA ALA A 101 1.87 -3.38 -16.85
C ALA A 101 1.55 -2.09 -16.08
N LYS A 102 1.80 -0.92 -16.68
CA LYS A 102 1.41 0.37 -16.12
C LYS A 102 -0.11 0.47 -15.94
N ILE A 103 -0.89 0.23 -16.99
CA ILE A 103 -2.36 0.31 -16.93
C ILE A 103 -2.88 -0.60 -15.81
N LYS A 104 -2.45 -1.86 -15.81
CA LYS A 104 -2.85 -2.84 -14.80
C LYS A 104 -2.43 -2.45 -13.38
N LEU A 105 -1.24 -1.87 -13.21
CA LEU A 105 -0.77 -1.36 -11.92
C LEU A 105 -1.69 -0.25 -11.37
N PHE A 106 -2.10 0.69 -12.22
CA PHE A 106 -3.01 1.76 -11.82
C PHE A 106 -4.44 1.26 -11.57
N ASP A 107 -4.91 0.25 -12.29
CA ASP A 107 -6.22 -0.36 -12.00
C ASP A 107 -6.20 -1.11 -10.66
N LEU A 108 -5.15 -1.87 -10.37
CA LEU A 108 -4.94 -2.49 -9.05
C LEU A 108 -4.86 -1.45 -7.93
N ALA A 109 -4.22 -0.30 -8.16
CA ALA A 109 -4.18 0.79 -7.19
C ALA A 109 -5.59 1.35 -6.88
N LYS A 110 -6.44 1.51 -7.91
CA LYS A 110 -7.84 1.93 -7.72
C LYS A 110 -8.63 0.89 -6.92
N GLU A 111 -8.47 -0.39 -7.24
CA GLU A 111 -9.13 -1.50 -6.54
C GLU A 111 -8.76 -1.52 -5.05
N VAL A 112 -7.47 -1.46 -4.73
CA VAL A 112 -6.98 -1.40 -3.35
C VAL A 112 -7.56 -0.19 -2.62
N ARG A 113 -7.51 0.99 -3.24
CA ARG A 113 -8.03 2.23 -2.63
C ARG A 113 -9.54 2.15 -2.38
N TYR A 114 -10.28 1.54 -3.31
CA TYR A 114 -11.71 1.33 -3.14
C TYR A 114 -12.01 0.41 -1.94
N LEU A 115 -11.30 -0.72 -1.82
CA LEU A 115 -11.47 -1.64 -0.69
C LEU A 115 -11.17 -0.97 0.65
N ILE A 116 -10.06 -0.23 0.75
CA ILE A 116 -9.70 0.51 1.95
C ILE A 116 -10.78 1.53 2.32
N THR A 117 -11.22 2.32 1.34
CA THR A 117 -12.25 3.35 1.55
C THR A 117 -13.57 2.72 2.02
N LYS A 118 -13.98 1.62 1.37
CA LYS A 118 -15.18 0.87 1.76
C LYS A 118 -15.08 0.41 3.21
N LYS A 119 -13.95 -0.16 3.62
CA LYS A 119 -13.72 -0.59 5.01
C LYS A 119 -13.73 0.58 5.98
N GLN A 120 -13.12 1.71 5.66
CA GLN A 120 -13.17 2.91 6.51
C GLN A 120 -14.61 3.40 6.78
N PHE A 121 -15.48 3.35 5.77
CA PHE A 121 -16.89 3.69 5.95
C PHE A 121 -17.64 2.63 6.76
N GLU A 122 -17.47 1.34 6.44
CA GLU A 122 -18.13 0.25 7.17
C GLU A 122 -17.79 0.28 8.66
N TYR A 123 -16.50 0.47 8.98
CA TYR A 123 -16.00 0.47 10.34
C TYR A 123 -16.45 1.68 11.14
N SER A 124 -16.47 2.87 10.54
CA SER A 124 -16.94 4.09 11.23
C SER A 124 -18.44 4.03 11.56
N MET A 125 -19.23 3.29 10.77
CA MET A 125 -20.67 3.15 10.98
C MET A 125 -21.05 1.98 11.90
N MET A 126 -20.30 0.87 11.84
CA MET A 126 -20.74 -0.41 12.41
C MET A 126 -19.88 -0.94 13.55
N LYS A 127 -18.64 -0.46 13.71
CA LYS A 127 -17.68 -1.01 14.68
C LYS A 127 -17.36 0.06 15.74
N ARG A 128 -17.30 -0.37 17.00
CA ARG A 128 -16.87 0.52 18.09
C ARG A 128 -15.34 0.66 18.05
N PRO A 129 -14.79 1.89 18.10
CA PRO A 129 -13.35 2.09 18.21
C PRO A 129 -12.79 1.45 19.49
N LYS A 130 -11.59 0.86 19.41
CA LYS A 130 -10.83 0.34 20.55
C LYS A 130 -10.23 1.44 21.42
N LYS A 131 -9.77 2.50 20.77
CA LYS A 131 -9.21 3.67 21.43
C LYS A 131 -10.30 4.69 21.57
N ASP A 132 -10.41 5.28 22.75
CA ASP A 132 -11.18 6.52 22.90
C ASP A 132 -10.60 7.53 21.91
N ILE A 133 -11.40 7.91 20.92
CA ILE A 133 -11.07 9.08 20.10
C ILE A 133 -11.21 10.25 21.08
N PRO A 134 -10.15 11.04 21.33
CA PRO A 134 -10.29 12.20 22.20
C PRO A 134 -11.37 13.09 21.58
N VAL A 135 -12.50 13.21 22.28
CA VAL A 135 -13.58 14.09 21.87
C VAL A 135 -13.07 15.49 22.15
N THR A 136 -12.52 16.14 21.13
CA THR A 136 -12.32 17.59 21.16
C THR A 136 -13.71 18.22 21.13
N HIS A 137 -14.20 18.58 22.31
CA HIS A 137 -15.30 19.53 22.43
C HIS A 137 -14.71 20.91 22.12
N ASP A 138 -14.88 21.36 20.89
CA ASP A 138 -14.67 22.77 20.51
C ASP A 138 -15.79 23.65 21.10
#